data_AF-A0A963PKR9-F1
#
_entry.id   AF-A0A963PKR9-F1
#
_cell.length_a   1.000
_cell.length_b   1.000
_cell.length_c   1.000
_cell.angle_alpha   90.00
_cell.angle_beta   90.00
_cell.angle_gamma   90.00
#
_symmetry.space_group_name_H-M   'P 1'
#
loop_
_entity.id
_entity.type
_entity.pdbx_description
1 polymer ?
#
loop_
_entity_poly.entity_id
_entity_poly.type
_entity_poly.pdbx_seq_one_letter_code
_entity_poly.pdbx_strand_id
1 'polypeptide(L)'
;MATEFDVAIIGAGAAGLMCAGLAAQRGLRVILIDHAERIAEKIRISGGGRCNFTNRDTAPGNFLSDNPAFCRSALARYTPRDF
;
A
#
# COMPACT_ATOMS: atom_id res chain seq x y z
N MET A 1 13.77 -24.07 1.24
CA MET A 1 12.95 -22.87 1.01
C MET A 1 12.13 -23.09 -0.25
N ALA A 2 10.92 -22.53 -0.33
CA ALA A 2 10.19 -22.51 -1.59
C ALA A 2 11.01 -21.71 -2.62
N THR A 3 11.25 -22.28 -3.79
CA THR A 3 12.07 -21.68 -4.85
C THR A 3 11.23 -20.91 -5.87
N GLU A 4 9.91 -20.90 -5.71
CA GLU A 4 8.96 -20.29 -6.63
C GLU A 4 7.94 -19.44 -5.86
N PHE A 5 7.67 -18.26 -6.41
CA PHE A 5 6.68 -17.31 -5.92
C PHE A 5 5.77 -16.93 -7.09
N ASP A 6 4.50 -16.69 -6.80
CA ASP A 6 3.51 -16.31 -7.81
C ASP A 6 3.54 -14.78 -8.03
N VAL A 7 3.93 -14.01 -7.01
CA VAL A 7 4.02 -12.54 -7.05
C VAL A 7 5.29 -12.05 -6.36
N ALA A 8 6.03 -11.16 -7.02
CA ALA A 8 7.12 -10.40 -6.42
C ALA A 8 6.76 -8.93 -6.28
N ILE A 9 6.99 -8.35 -5.11
CA ILE A 9 6.73 -6.93 -4.80
C ILE A 9 8.02 -6.30 -4.32
N ILE A 10 8.40 -5.17 -4.93
CA ILE A 10 9.59 -4.39 -4.57
C ILE A 10 9.14 -3.16 -3.76
N GLY A 11 9.63 -3.07 -2.53
CA GLY A 11 9.32 -2.03 -1.56
C GLY A 11 8.30 -2.49 -0.52
N ALA A 12 8.75 -2.73 0.71
CA ALA A 12 7.96 -3.07 1.89
C ALA A 12 7.46 -1.81 2.63
N GLY A 13 6.96 -0.84 1.87
CA GLY A 13 6.23 0.33 2.38
C GLY A 13 4.72 0.11 2.44
N ALA A 14 3.94 1.18 2.66
CA ALA A 14 2.48 1.10 2.84
C ALA A 14 1.77 0.36 1.68
N ALA A 15 2.01 0.78 0.44
CA ALA A 15 1.40 0.16 -0.73
C ALA A 15 1.85 -1.30 -0.95
N GLY A 16 3.14 -1.57 -0.77
CA GLY A 16 3.69 -2.92 -0.98
C GLY A 16 3.20 -3.92 0.06
N LEU A 17 3.13 -3.53 1.34
CA LEU A 17 2.59 -4.35 2.42
C LEU A 17 1.09 -4.63 2.22
N MET A 18 0.31 -3.60 1.86
CA MET A 18 -1.12 -3.77 1.56
C MET A 18 -1.32 -4.73 0.39
N CYS A 19 -0.58 -4.54 -0.71
CA CYS A 19 -0.65 -5.40 -1.88
C CYS A 19 -0.26 -6.86 -1.54
N ALA A 20 0.85 -7.04 -0.81
CA ALA A 20 1.34 -8.35 -0.41
C ALA A 20 0.31 -9.09 0.46
N GLY A 21 -0.28 -8.41 1.45
CA GLY A 21 -1.30 -8.98 2.31
C GLY A 21 -2.54 -9.43 1.53
N LEU A 22 -3.06 -8.56 0.65
CA LEU A 22 -4.23 -8.87 -0.18
C LEU A 22 -3.97 -9.98 -1.22
N ALA A 23 -2.75 -10.09 -1.74
CA ALA A 23 -2.36 -11.17 -2.64
C ALA A 23 -2.22 -12.50 -1.88
N ALA A 24 -1.58 -12.49 -0.71
CA ALA A 24 -1.43 -13.67 0.14
C ALA A 24 -2.78 -14.19 0.66
N GLN A 25 -3.71 -13.31 1.01
CA GLN A 25 -5.09 -13.68 1.39
C GLN A 25 -5.84 -14.40 0.27
N ARG A 26 -5.45 -14.22 -1.00
CA ARG A 26 -6.00 -14.95 -2.16
C ARG A 26 -5.29 -16.28 -2.43
N GLY A 27 -4.38 -16.71 -1.55
CA GLY A 27 -3.64 -17.97 -1.67
C GLY A 27 -2.38 -17.89 -2.52
N LEU A 28 -1.95 -16.70 -2.94
CA LEU A 28 -0.72 -16.55 -3.73
C LEU A 28 0.52 -16.61 -2.82
N ARG A 29 1.58 -17.25 -3.29
CA ARG A 29 2.91 -17.20 -2.68
C ARG A 29 3.57 -15.89 -3.07
N VAL A 30 3.67 -14.96 -2.12
CA VAL A 30 4.21 -13.63 -2.35
C VAL A 30 5.61 -13.51 -1.76
N ILE A 31 6.55 -12.96 -2.55
CA ILE A 31 7.82 -12.45 -2.03
C ILE A 31 7.80 -10.92 -2.01
N LEU A 32 8.12 -10.35 -0.85
CA LEU A 32 8.24 -8.92 -0.65
C LEU A 32 9.70 -8.58 -0.37
N ILE A 33 10.28 -7.70 -1.19
CA ILE A 33 11.70 -7.38 -1.17
C ILE A 33 11.87 -5.91 -0.81
N ASP A 34 12.72 -5.61 0.16
CA ASP A 34 13.13 -4.25 0.49
C ASP A 34 14.65 -4.21 0.72
N HIS A 35 15.25 -3.05 0.50
CA HIS A 35 16.66 -2.78 0.75
C HIS A 35 16.90 -2.24 2.16
N ALA A 36 15.87 -1.69 2.81
CA ALA A 36 15.96 -1.16 4.15
C ALA A 36 16.13 -2.27 5.19
N GLU A 37 16.89 -1.98 6.25
CA GLU A 37 17.09 -2.92 7.37
C GLU A 37 15.77 -3.27 8.07
N ARG A 38 14.84 -2.31 8.14
CA ARG A 38 13.50 -2.48 8.69
C ARG A 38 12.47 -2.08 7.64
N ILE A 39 11.42 -2.88 7.51
CA ILE A 39 10.29 -2.57 6.65
C ILE A 39 9.46 -1.42 7.23
N ALA A 40 8.61 -0.80 6.41
CA ALA A 40 7.65 0.23 6.84
C ALA A 40 8.26 1.47 7.52
N GLU A 41 9.53 1.81 7.28
CA GLU A 41 10.21 2.94 7.96
C GLU A 41 9.46 4.28 7.80
N LYS A 42 8.91 4.58 6.61
CA LYS A 42 8.08 5.79 6.42
C LYS A 42 6.77 5.75 7.20
N ILE A 43 6.14 4.58 7.34
CA ILE A 43 4.93 4.42 8.16
C ILE A 43 5.28 4.70 9.61
N ARG A 44 6.37 4.11 10.12
CA ARG A 44 6.85 4.23 11.50
C ARG A 44 7.03 5.69 11.94
N ILE A 45 7.54 6.56 11.07
CA ILE A 45 7.79 7.97 11.41
C ILE A 45 6.64 8.91 11.02
N SER A 46 5.65 8.45 10.25
CA SER A 46 4.56 9.31 9.75
C SER A 46 3.62 9.80 10.88
N GLY A 47 2.99 10.95 10.68
CA GLY A 47 2.05 11.53 11.67
C GLY A 47 2.70 11.84 13.04
N GLY A 48 4.01 12.11 13.06
CA GLY A 48 4.76 12.29 14.30
C GLY A 48 4.86 10.99 15.10
N GLY A 49 5.08 9.86 14.43
CA GLY A 49 5.17 8.52 15.04
C GLY A 49 3.84 7.84 15.35
N ARG A 50 2.71 8.47 15.00
CA ARG A 50 1.35 7.96 15.27
C ARG A 50 0.64 7.41 14.06
N CYS A 51 1.24 7.54 12.87
CA CYS A 51 0.66 7.15 11.59
C CYS A 51 -0.65 7.87 11.27
N ASN A 52 -0.57 8.99 10.52
CA ASN A 52 -1.76 9.61 9.93
C ASN A 52 -2.19 8.81 8.68
N PHE A 53 -2.82 7.66 8.90
CA PHE A 53 -2.94 6.58 7.90
C PHE A 53 -4.02 6.80 6.83
N THR A 54 -4.99 7.68 7.05
CA THR A 54 -6.04 8.01 6.08
C THR A 54 -6.72 9.35 6.40
N ASN A 55 -7.64 9.81 5.55
CA ASN A 55 -8.48 10.99 5.80
C ASN A 55 -9.95 10.68 5.46
N ARG A 56 -10.89 11.10 6.32
CA ARG A 56 -12.34 10.87 6.14
C ARG A 56 -12.90 11.51 4.87
N ASP A 57 -12.33 12.64 4.47
CA ASP A 57 -12.79 13.45 3.33
C ASP A 57 -11.91 13.23 2.09
N THR A 58 -11.34 12.02 1.96
CA THR A 58 -10.52 11.66 0.80
C THR A 58 -11.35 11.69 -0.48
N ALA A 59 -10.98 12.57 -1.40
CA ALA A 59 -11.62 12.73 -2.71
C ALA A 59 -10.55 12.93 -3.81
N PRO A 60 -10.87 12.66 -5.08
CA PRO A 60 -9.92 12.84 -6.19
C PRO A 60 -9.28 14.23 -6.27
N GLY A 61 -10.01 15.28 -5.86
CA GLY A 61 -9.51 16.66 -5.83
C GLY A 61 -8.38 16.91 -4.83
N ASN A 62 -8.12 15.99 -3.90
CA ASN A 62 -7.03 16.08 -2.93
C ASN A 62 -5.69 15.57 -3.50
N PHE A 63 -5.65 15.10 -4.76
CA PHE A 63 -4.48 14.51 -5.39
C PHE A 63 -4.10 15.27 -6.66
N LEU A 64 -2.80 15.56 -6.81
CA LEU A 64 -2.26 16.22 -8.00
C LEU A 64 -1.78 15.16 -9.01
N SER A 65 -2.18 15.32 -10.27
CA SER A 65 -1.77 14.46 -11.39
C SER A 65 -2.04 15.15 -12.72
N ASP A 66 -1.21 14.90 -13.73
CA ASP A 66 -1.47 15.29 -15.13
C ASP A 66 -2.73 14.60 -15.69
N ASN A 67 -3.14 13.48 -15.09
CA ASN A 67 -4.42 12.84 -15.32
C ASN A 67 -5.29 12.88 -14.05
N PRO A 68 -6.09 13.94 -13.86
CA PRO A 68 -6.93 14.11 -12.65
C PRO A 68 -7.96 12.99 -12.43
N ALA A 69 -8.24 12.16 -13.43
CA ALA A 69 -9.20 11.08 -13.33
C ALA A 69 -8.55 9.73 -12.90
N PHE A 70 -7.22 9.61 -12.96
CA PHE A 70 -6.52 8.35 -12.76
C PHE A 70 -6.84 7.65 -11.44
N CYS A 71 -6.83 8.40 -10.32
CA CYS A 71 -7.04 7.83 -8.99
C CYS A 71 -8.50 7.47 -8.68
N ARG A 72 -9.47 7.94 -9.48
CA ARG A 72 -10.90 7.83 -9.19
C ARG A 72 -11.34 6.38 -8.94
N SER A 73 -10.93 5.45 -9.81
CA SER A 73 -11.33 4.05 -9.67
C SER A 73 -10.73 3.38 -8.44
N ALA A 74 -9.51 3.74 -8.04
CA ALA A 74 -8.87 3.16 -6.86
C ALA A 74 -9.54 3.68 -5.58
N LEU A 75 -9.72 4.99 -5.47
CA LEU A 75 -10.33 5.65 -4.31
C LEU A 75 -11.79 5.24 -4.09
N ALA A 76 -12.53 4.90 -5.16
CA ALA A 76 -13.90 4.44 -5.05
C ALA A 76 -14.04 2.96 -4.62
N ARG A 77 -13.01 2.13 -4.86
CA ARG A 77 -13.04 0.69 -4.56
C ARG A 77 -12.48 0.32 -3.19
N TYR A 78 -11.64 1.19 -2.62
CA TYR A 78 -11.10 1.05 -1.28
C TYR A 78 -11.09 2.42 -0.60
N THR A 79 -12.11 2.64 0.21
CA THR A 79 -12.42 3.89 0.89
C THR A 79 -11.75 3.93 2.27
N PRO A 80 -11.74 5.10 2.93
CA PRO A 80 -11.26 5.20 4.32
C PRO A 80 -11.99 4.29 5.31
N ARG A 81 -13.19 3.80 4.99
CA ARG A 81 -13.98 2.90 5.84
C ARG A 81 -13.61 1.43 5.68
N ASP A 82 -12.82 1.10 4.66
CA ASP A 82 -12.41 -0.28 4.36
C ASP A 82 -11.10 -0.67 5.07
N PHE A 83 -10.43 0.29 5.75
CA PHE A 83 -9.32 0.04 6.67
C PHE A 83 -9.83 -0.41 8.05
#